data_AF-A0A3B9DNN6-F1
#
_entry.id   AF-A0A3B9DNN6-F1
#
_cell.length_a   1.000
_cell.length_b   1.000
_cell.length_c   1.000
_cell.angle_alpha   90.00
_cell.angle_beta   90.00
_cell.angle_gamma   90.00
#
_symmetry.space_group_name_H-M   'P 1'
#
loop_
_entity.id
_entity.type
_entity.pdbx_description
1 polymer ?
#
loop_
_entity_poly.entity_id
_entity_poly.type
_entity_poly.pdbx_seq_one_letter_code
_entity_poly.pdbx_strand_id
1 'polypeptide(L)' 'LGHPIGASGARILATLLGAMEDRDVEAGLATLCLGGGNAVALSVRRI' A
#
# COMPACT_ATOMS: atom_id res chain seq x y z
N LEU A 1 13.72 4.30 5.82
CA LEU A 1 12.27 4.53 6.03
C LEU A 1 11.73 3.80 7.26
N GLY A 2 12.09 2.52 7.48
CA GLY A 2 11.71 1.76 8.67
C GLY A 2 10.34 1.09 8.54
N HIS A 3 10.09 0.10 9.40
CA HIS A 3 8.84 -0.65 9.45
C HIS A 3 8.18 -0.47 10.82
N PRO A 4 7.56 0.70 11.08
CA PRO A 4 6.79 0.90 12.31
C PRO A 4 5.54 0.02 12.27
N ILE A 5 5.55 -1.07 13.04
CA ILE A 5 4.42 -2.00 13.15
C ILE A 5 3.15 -1.22 13.50
N GLY A 6 2.07 -1.47 12.76
CA GLY A 6 0.80 -0.75 12.88
C GLY A 6 0.65 0.49 11.99
N ALA A 7 1.75 1.13 11.56
CA ALA A 7 1.72 2.32 10.68
C ALA A 7 2.24 2.05 9.25
N SER A 8 3.04 0.99 9.07
CA SER A 8 3.62 0.62 7.76
C SER A 8 2.58 0.47 6.65
N GLY A 9 1.38 -0.04 6.94
CA GLY A 9 0.34 -0.24 5.91
C GLY A 9 -0.22 1.07 5.36
N ALA A 10 -0.58 2.02 6.24
CA ALA A 10 -1.04 3.35 5.85
C ALA A 10 0.04 4.10 5.06
N ARG A 11 1.31 3.96 5.47
CA ARG A 11 2.45 4.54 4.77
C ARG A 11 2.60 3.99 3.35
N ILE A 12 2.55 2.67 3.17
CA ILE A 12 2.65 2.04 1.84
C ILE A 12 1.50 2.50 0.96
N LEU A 13 0.27 2.55 1.49
CA LEU A 13 -0.89 3.02 0.77
C LEU A 13 -0.74 4.49 0.32
N ALA A 14 -0.35 5.40 1.22
CA ALA A 14 -0.15 6.81 0.88
C ALA A 14 0.95 7.00 -0.19
N THR A 15 2.01 6.20 -0.11
CA THR A 15 3.08 6.20 -1.12
C THR A 15 2.57 5.69 -2.47
N LEU A 16 1.75 4.64 -2.47
CA LEU A 16 1.13 4.11 -3.68
C LEU A 16 0.20 5.14 -4.33
N LEU A 17 -0.65 5.82 -3.57
CA LEU A 17 -1.57 6.83 -4.10
C LEU A 17 -0.83 7.99 -4.76
N GLY A 18 0.20 8.55 -4.11
CA GLY A 18 1.04 9.59 -4.72
C GLY A 18 1.73 9.11 -6.00
N ALA A 19 2.26 7.88 -5.99
CA ALA A 19 2.86 7.29 -7.20
C ALA A 19 1.83 7.02 -8.32
N MET A 20 0.57 6.74 -7.98
CA MET A 20 -0.50 6.55 -8.97
C MET A 20 -0.92 7.87 -9.62
N GLU A 21 -0.93 8.96 -8.85
CA GLU A 21 -1.14 10.32 -9.36
C GLU A 21 0.01 10.72 -10.30
N ASP A 22 1.26 10.57 -9.86
CA ASP A 22 2.45 10.92 -10.66
C ASP A 22 2.54 10.13 -11.97
N ARG A 23 2.06 8.89 -11.99
CA ARG A 23 2.14 7.98 -13.14
C ARG A 23 0.89 7.95 -14.00
N ASP A 24 -0.13 8.72 -13.63
CA ASP A 24 -1.45 8.74 -14.27
C ASP A 24 -2.03 7.33 -14.52
N VAL A 25 -2.06 6.52 -13.46
CA VAL A 25 -2.65 5.17 -13.50
C VAL A 25 -3.91 5.09 -12.65
N GLU A 26 -4.85 4.25 -13.08
CA GLU A 26 -6.15 4.12 -12.43
C GLU A 26 -6.18 3.04 -11.34
N ALA A 27 -5.38 1.98 -11.46
CA ALA A 27 -5.42 0.82 -10.57
C ALA A 27 -4.09 0.59 -9.84
N GLY A 28 -4.17 0.26 -8.56
CA GLY A 28 -3.04 -0.07 -7.71
C GLY A 28 -3.33 -1.23 -6.77
N LEU A 29 -2.26 -1.89 -6.30
CA LEU A 29 -2.32 -2.99 -5.34
C LEU A 29 -1.24 -2.79 -4.26
N ALA A 30 -1.68 -2.66 -3.01
CA ALA A 30 -0.79 -2.67 -1.85
C ALA A 30 -0.86 -4.03 -1.15
N THR A 31 0.28 -4.61 -0.78
CA THR A 31 0.34 -5.90 -0.07
C THR A 31 1.33 -5.84 1.09
N LEU A 32 1.04 -6.59 2.16
CA LEU A 32 1.89 -6.70 3.36
C LEU A 32 1.90 -8.15 3.86
N CYS A 33 3.07 -8.65 4.23
CA CYS A 33 3.19 -9.85 5.04
C CYS A 33 2.98 -9.52 6.53
N LEU A 34 2.50 -10.51 7.27
CA LEU A 34 2.23 -10.41 8.70
C LEU A 34 2.84 -11.63 9.41
N GLY A 35 3.22 -11.45 10.68
CA GLY A 35 3.69 -12.55 11.51
C GLY A 35 2.67 -13.69 11.59
N GLY A 36 3.14 -14.92 11.77
CA GLY A 36 2.28 -16.10 11.87
C GLY A 36 1.76 -16.63 10.53
N GLY A 37 2.36 -16.24 9.40
CA GLY A 37 2.04 -16.79 8.08
C GLY A 37 0.85 -16.13 7.38
N ASN A 38 0.47 -14.92 7.79
CA ASN A 38 -0.66 -14.18 7.22
C ASN A 38 -0.20 -13.10 6.23
N ALA A 39 -1.13 -12.62 5.41
CA ALA A 39 -0.90 -11.48 4.53
C ALA A 39 -2.21 -10.71 4.29
N VAL A 40 -2.08 -9.45 3.89
CA VAL A 40 -3.20 -8.62 3.45
C VAL A 40 -2.88 -8.02 2.08
N ALA A 41 -3.90 -7.93 1.23
CA ALA A 41 -3.84 -7.29 -0.07
C ALA A 41 -5.00 -6.31 -0.22
N LEU A 42 -4.73 -5.10 -0.71
CA LEU A 42 -5.72 -4.05 -0.93
C LEU A 42 -5.60 -3.54 -2.36
N SER A 43 -6.64 -3.75 -3.16
CA SER A 43 -6.77 -3.14 -4.48
C SER A 43 -7.44 -1.77 -4.34
N VAL A 44 -6.89 -0.77 -5.01
CA VAL A 44 -7.41 0.59 -5.03
C VAL A 44 -7.60 1.07 -6.47
N ARG A 45 -8.64 1.88 -6.67
CA ARG A 45 -8.90 2.58 -7.91
C ARG A 45 -8.92 4.08 -7.64
N ARG A 46 -8.15 4.84 -8.42
CA ARG A 46 -8.17 6.31 -8.41
C ARG A 46 -9.42 6.79 -9.16
N ILE A 47 -10.10 7.80 -8.62
CA ILE A 47 -11.29 8.42 -9.20
C ILE A 47 -10.95 9.77 -9.82
#